data_AF-A0A8H6Z3E9-F1
#
_entry.id   AF-A0A8H6Z3E9-F1
#
_cell.length_a   1.000
_cell.length_b   1.000
_cell.length_c   1.000
_cell.angle_alpha   90.00
_cell.angle_beta   90.00
_cell.angle_gamma   90.00
#
_symmetry.space_group_name_H-M   'P 1'
#
loop_
_entity.id
_entity.type
_entity.pdbx_description
1 polymer ?
#
loop_
_entity_poly.entity_id
_entity_poly.type
_entity_poly.pdbx_seq_one_letter_code
_entity_poly.pdbx_strand_id
1 'polypeptide(L)'
;MEHAEEASLLRLGEWINRRYRHCIQKRAEEKKELAKAGKSTEMLREQWEAQVAAQTRPLPLQAVTLLRAAVKAREVQVRELRQKFIDSVSDEDDHSVLYETEWQAAQEALEKSFATLRRKEKALGVNEQQELQKLIKSEYMRVRVNAHALKLRLRQRLRARKFKMDVLECTYRRLLNDAKLHAPTESAVKCWEPTITKIASEYNKLCGDIVKLVRAGKVHAGVRAPLIIPPGRLWQLDMDNAIFEDVGSDDHDDDYNDWLPLWLCDEKVWAGIKALLELDQAEEEEAQLCREIMALQVWFSEEWKIPYSVLQRRVLCPSSLKPPAKSTAVICS
;
A
#
# COMPACT_ATOMS: atom_id res chain seq x y z
N MET A 1 -31.53 24.04 24.37
CA MET A 1 -31.33 23.07 23.25
C MET A 1 -31.12 23.82 21.95
N GLU A 2 -31.90 24.86 21.64
CA GLU A 2 -31.77 25.70 20.43
C GLU A 2 -30.34 26.22 20.15
N HIS A 3 -29.63 26.77 21.16
CA HIS A 3 -28.24 27.23 20.99
C HIS A 3 -27.23 26.12 20.62
N ALA A 4 -27.51 24.85 20.95
CA ALA A 4 -26.62 23.75 20.60
C ALA A 4 -26.78 23.32 19.13
N GLU A 5 -27.99 23.46 18.58
CA GLU A 5 -28.32 23.15 17.19
C GLU A 5 -27.80 24.24 16.24
N GLU A 6 -27.97 25.52 16.61
CA GLU A 6 -27.38 26.66 15.88
C GLU A 6 -25.85 26.57 15.82
N ALA A 7 -25.20 26.29 16.96
CA ALA A 7 -23.75 26.12 17.00
C ALA A 7 -23.27 24.91 16.17
N SER A 8 -24.09 23.85 16.08
CA SER A 8 -23.79 22.67 15.24
C SER A 8 -23.84 23.02 13.74
N LEU A 9 -24.88 23.74 13.30
CA LEU A 9 -25.01 24.17 11.90
C LEU A 9 -23.92 25.16 11.48
N LEU A 10 -23.54 26.08 12.36
CA LEU A 10 -22.43 27.00 12.12
C LEU A 10 -21.11 26.24 11.94
N ARG A 11 -20.81 25.26 12.80
CA ARG A 11 -19.61 24.41 12.68
C ARG A 11 -19.60 23.59 11.39
N LEU A 12 -20.77 23.10 10.95
CA LEU A 12 -20.91 22.41 9.67
C LEU A 12 -20.60 23.35 8.50
N GLY A 13 -21.17 24.56 8.50
CA GLY A 13 -20.88 25.57 7.49
C GLY A 13 -19.40 25.97 7.44
N GLU A 14 -18.77 26.15 8.60
CA GLU A 14 -17.32 26.39 8.70
C GLU A 14 -16.49 25.22 8.17
N TRP A 15 -16.91 23.98 8.41
CA TRP A 15 -16.25 22.80 7.88
C TRP A 15 -16.36 22.71 6.36
N ILE A 16 -17.56 22.91 5.80
CA ILE A 16 -17.80 22.94 4.35
C ILE A 16 -16.94 24.03 3.70
N ASN A 17 -16.94 25.25 4.26
CA ASN A 17 -16.17 26.37 3.73
C ASN A 17 -14.66 26.10 3.78
N ARG A 18 -14.14 25.54 4.88
CA ARG A 18 -12.73 25.13 4.97
C ARG A 18 -12.36 24.11 3.91
N ARG A 19 -13.21 23.09 3.73
CA ARG A 19 -12.98 22.03 2.73
C ARG A 19 -13.02 22.59 1.31
N TYR A 20 -14.01 23.43 0.99
CA TYR A 20 -14.11 24.09 -0.31
C TYR A 20 -12.89 24.95 -0.63
N ARG A 21 -12.44 25.77 0.32
CA ARG A 21 -11.22 26.59 0.16
C ARG A 21 -9.98 25.72 -0.05
N HIS A 22 -9.88 24.61 0.69
CA HIS A 22 -8.78 23.67 0.53
C HIS A 22 -8.78 23.06 -0.87
N CYS A 23 -9.91 22.56 -1.37
CA CYS A 23 -10.03 22.02 -2.72
C CYS A 23 -9.63 23.05 -3.78
N ILE A 24 -10.07 24.31 -3.67
CA ILE A 24 -9.70 25.38 -4.61
C ILE A 24 -8.20 25.67 -4.57
N GLN A 25 -7.62 25.81 -3.36
CA GLN A 25 -6.18 26.05 -3.22
C GLN A 25 -5.39 24.91 -3.84
N LYS A 26 -5.75 23.67 -3.52
CA LYS A 26 -5.12 22.47 -4.07
C LYS A 26 -5.21 22.44 -5.58
N ARG A 27 -6.40 22.63 -6.15
CA ARG A 27 -6.59 22.72 -7.60
C ARG A 27 -5.69 23.78 -8.26
N ALA A 28 -5.52 24.94 -7.63
CA ALA A 28 -4.68 26.00 -8.14
C ALA A 28 -3.18 25.69 -8.03
N GLU A 29 -2.76 25.01 -6.97
CA GLU A 29 -1.39 24.54 -6.76
C GLU A 29 -1.03 23.45 -7.77
N GLU A 30 -1.87 22.42 -7.90
CA GLU A 30 -1.60 21.29 -8.79
C GLU A 30 -1.64 21.70 -10.27
N LYS A 31 -2.50 22.66 -10.66
CA LYS A 31 -2.43 23.25 -12.01
C LYS A 31 -1.11 23.94 -12.29
N LYS A 32 -0.49 24.57 -11.28
CA LYS A 32 0.85 25.17 -11.42
C LYS A 32 1.93 24.10 -11.51
N GLU A 33 1.86 23.06 -10.69
CA GLU A 33 2.83 21.94 -10.74
C GLU A 33 2.74 21.17 -12.05
N LEU A 34 1.54 20.93 -12.58
CA LEU A 34 1.32 20.33 -13.89
C LEU A 34 1.92 21.19 -15.02
N ALA A 35 1.73 22.52 -14.95
CA ALA A 35 2.34 23.45 -15.89
C ALA A 35 3.87 23.46 -15.81
N LYS A 36 4.45 23.34 -14.61
CA LYS A 36 5.91 23.25 -14.39
C LYS A 36 6.48 21.93 -14.94
N ALA A 37 5.75 20.83 -14.83
CA ALA A 37 6.17 19.53 -15.37
C ALA A 37 6.32 19.57 -16.90
N GLY A 38 5.47 20.35 -17.59
CA GLY A 38 5.59 20.61 -19.03
C GLY A 38 5.36 19.37 -19.92
N LYS A 39 4.67 18.35 -19.40
CA LYS A 39 4.30 17.13 -20.13
C LYS A 39 2.82 17.21 -20.54
N SER A 40 2.44 16.54 -21.62
CA SER A 40 1.03 16.45 -22.01
C SER A 40 0.25 15.60 -21.01
N THR A 41 -1.00 15.97 -20.76
CA THR A 41 -1.91 15.21 -19.88
C THR A 41 -2.14 13.79 -20.39
N GLU A 42 -2.23 13.60 -21.71
CA GLU A 42 -2.38 12.30 -22.37
C GLU A 42 -1.21 11.37 -22.04
N MET A 43 0.04 11.85 -22.21
CA MET A 43 1.23 11.07 -21.91
C MET A 43 1.32 10.71 -20.42
N LEU A 44 0.96 11.63 -19.53
CA LEU A 44 0.94 11.35 -18.09
C LEU A 44 -0.10 10.28 -17.72
N ARG A 45 -1.28 10.27 -18.37
CA ARG A 45 -2.30 9.22 -18.18
C ARG A 45 -1.81 7.86 -18.68
N GLU A 46 -1.18 7.80 -19.86
CA GLU A 46 -0.58 6.56 -20.38
C GLU A 46 0.50 6.01 -19.44
N GLN A 47 1.37 6.89 -18.93
CA GLN A 47 2.43 6.49 -17.99
C GLN A 47 1.85 6.03 -16.64
N TRP A 48 0.77 6.67 -16.17
CA TRP A 48 0.05 6.23 -14.99
C TRP A 48 -0.60 4.86 -15.19
N GLU A 49 -1.24 4.61 -16.32
CA GLU A 49 -1.81 3.29 -16.65
C GLU A 49 -0.72 2.21 -16.72
N ALA A 50 0.43 2.52 -17.33
CA ALA A 50 1.59 1.64 -17.35
C ALA A 50 2.10 1.34 -15.93
N GLN A 51 2.13 2.34 -15.05
CA GLN A 51 2.48 2.16 -13.64
C GLN A 51 1.47 1.24 -12.93
N VAL A 52 0.17 1.50 -13.04
CA VAL A 52 -0.87 0.67 -12.43
C VAL A 52 -0.77 -0.76 -12.94
N ALA A 53 -0.64 -0.96 -14.24
CA ALA A 53 -0.50 -2.28 -14.85
C ALA A 53 0.77 -3.00 -14.39
N ALA A 54 1.87 -2.29 -14.15
CA ALA A 54 3.09 -2.88 -13.58
C ALA A 54 2.90 -3.27 -12.11
N GLN A 55 2.30 -2.39 -11.30
CA GLN A 55 2.17 -2.56 -9.84
C GLN A 55 1.06 -3.54 -9.44
N THR A 56 0.01 -3.67 -10.25
CA THR A 56 -1.14 -4.56 -9.97
C THR A 56 -1.01 -5.95 -10.60
N ARG A 57 0.10 -6.24 -11.30
CA ARG A 57 0.38 -7.58 -11.84
C ARG A 57 0.33 -8.60 -10.70
N PRO A 58 -0.43 -9.70 -10.85
CA PRO A 58 -0.45 -10.75 -9.84
C PRO A 58 0.96 -11.30 -9.66
N LEU A 59 1.35 -11.52 -8.40
CA LEU A 59 2.67 -12.04 -8.06
C LEU A 59 2.91 -13.34 -8.85
N PRO A 60 4.05 -13.48 -9.56
CA PRO A 60 4.28 -14.62 -10.46
C PRO A 60 4.24 -15.98 -9.75
N LEU A 61 4.43 -16.00 -8.43
CA LEU A 61 4.29 -17.18 -7.57
C LEU A 61 2.88 -17.79 -7.59
N GLN A 62 1.83 -16.98 -7.75
CA GLN A 62 0.44 -17.48 -7.80
C GLN A 62 0.18 -18.32 -9.06
N ALA A 63 0.78 -17.94 -10.20
CA ALA A 63 0.65 -18.69 -11.44
C ALA A 63 1.33 -20.07 -11.38
N VAL A 64 2.48 -20.18 -10.71
CA VAL A 64 3.16 -21.48 -10.49
C VAL A 64 2.35 -22.37 -9.56
N THR A 65 1.75 -21.82 -8.50
CA THR A 65 0.91 -22.61 -7.60
C THR A 65 -0.31 -23.20 -8.30
N LEU A 66 -0.95 -22.43 -9.19
CA LEU A 66 -2.07 -22.93 -10.00
C LEU A 66 -1.62 -24.01 -10.98
N LEU A 67 -0.47 -23.84 -11.62
CA LEU A 67 0.10 -24.87 -12.51
C LEU A 67 0.49 -26.14 -11.76
N ARG A 68 1.05 -26.03 -10.55
CA ARG A 68 1.31 -27.20 -9.68
C ARG A 68 0.03 -27.95 -9.34
N ALA A 69 -1.07 -27.24 -9.06
CA ALA A 69 -2.36 -27.87 -8.80
C ALA A 69 -2.90 -28.56 -10.07
N ALA A 70 -2.79 -27.92 -11.23
CA ALA A 70 -3.22 -28.48 -12.51
C ALA A 70 -2.42 -29.74 -12.90
N VAL A 71 -1.09 -29.73 -12.69
CA VAL A 71 -0.22 -30.90 -12.91
C VAL A 71 -0.63 -32.05 -11.98
N LYS A 72 -0.87 -31.81 -10.69
CA LYS A 72 -1.35 -32.83 -9.75
C LYS A 72 -2.70 -33.44 -10.17
N ALA A 73 -3.64 -32.63 -10.66
CA ALA A 73 -4.92 -33.14 -11.16
C ALA A 73 -4.73 -34.03 -12.40
N ARG A 74 -3.80 -33.65 -13.30
CA ARG A 74 -3.45 -34.44 -14.48
C ARG A 74 -2.75 -35.76 -14.13
N GLU A 75 -1.92 -35.78 -13.09
CA GLU A 75 -1.31 -37.02 -12.56
C GLU A 75 -2.36 -38.02 -12.05
N VAL A 76 -3.41 -37.52 -11.37
CA VAL A 76 -4.54 -38.36 -10.91
C VAL A 76 -5.30 -38.91 -12.12
N GLN A 77 -5.59 -38.08 -13.12
CA GLN A 77 -6.26 -38.51 -14.36
C GLN A 77 -5.47 -39.61 -15.10
N VAL A 78 -4.15 -39.47 -15.22
CA VAL A 78 -3.30 -40.50 -15.85
C VAL A 78 -3.33 -41.80 -15.05
N ARG A 79 -3.36 -41.73 -13.70
CA ARG A 79 -3.45 -42.91 -12.84
C ARG A 79 -4.78 -43.64 -13.00
N GLU A 80 -5.88 -42.90 -13.07
CA GLU A 80 -7.23 -43.46 -13.26
C GLU A 80 -7.39 -44.11 -14.64
N LEU A 81 -6.90 -43.46 -15.71
CA LEU A 81 -6.94 -44.02 -17.06
C LEU A 81 -6.05 -45.26 -17.19
N ARG A 82 -4.89 -45.27 -16.52
CA ARG A 82 -4.04 -46.46 -16.44
C ARG A 82 -4.74 -47.62 -15.74
N GLN A 83 -5.49 -47.35 -14.68
CA GLN A 83 -6.24 -48.39 -13.97
C GLN A 83 -7.36 -48.95 -14.86
N LYS A 84 -8.15 -48.09 -15.50
CA LYS A 84 -9.21 -48.51 -16.44
C LYS A 84 -8.68 -49.35 -17.60
N PHE A 85 -7.50 -49.01 -18.12
CA PHE A 85 -6.84 -49.81 -19.14
C PHE A 85 -6.49 -51.21 -18.61
N ILE A 86 -5.85 -51.30 -17.43
CA ILE A 86 -5.49 -52.59 -16.81
C ILE A 86 -6.73 -53.45 -16.55
N ASP A 87 -7.81 -52.85 -16.04
CA ASP A 87 -9.05 -53.54 -15.74
C ASP A 87 -9.70 -54.07 -17.04
N SER A 88 -9.79 -53.26 -18.10
CA SER A 88 -10.34 -53.68 -19.40
C SER A 88 -9.53 -54.78 -20.11
N VAL A 89 -8.21 -54.82 -19.91
CA VAL A 89 -7.34 -55.90 -20.43
C VAL A 89 -7.56 -57.20 -19.64
N SER A 90 -7.83 -57.10 -18.33
CA SER A 90 -8.10 -58.26 -17.49
C SER A 90 -9.48 -58.86 -17.75
N ASP A 91 -10.45 -58.04 -18.14
CA ASP A 91 -11.84 -58.46 -18.38
C ASP A 91 -12.12 -58.88 -19.84
N GLU A 92 -11.10 -58.87 -20.72
CA GLU A 92 -11.21 -59.13 -22.18
C GLU A 92 -12.23 -58.20 -22.88
N ASP A 93 -12.35 -56.96 -22.42
CA ASP A 93 -13.27 -55.96 -22.98
C ASP A 93 -12.74 -55.36 -24.31
N ASP A 94 -13.62 -55.24 -25.31
CA ASP A 94 -13.34 -54.60 -26.61
C ASP A 94 -12.93 -53.12 -26.51
N HIS A 95 -13.12 -52.49 -25.34
CA HIS A 95 -12.78 -51.09 -25.07
C HIS A 95 -11.31 -50.85 -24.68
N SER A 96 -10.50 -51.91 -24.55
CA SER A 96 -9.08 -51.82 -24.17
C SER A 96 -8.26 -50.86 -25.06
N VAL A 97 -8.46 -50.92 -26.38
CA VAL A 97 -7.76 -50.05 -27.34
C VAL A 97 -8.12 -48.57 -27.15
N LEU A 98 -9.37 -48.28 -26.76
CA LEU A 98 -9.83 -46.91 -26.49
C LEU A 98 -9.13 -46.35 -25.25
N TYR A 99 -9.15 -47.08 -24.14
CA TYR A 99 -8.50 -46.65 -22.89
C TYR A 99 -6.98 -46.52 -23.03
N GLU A 100 -6.34 -47.35 -23.85
CA GLU A 100 -4.91 -47.22 -24.17
C GLU A 100 -4.61 -45.88 -24.86
N THR A 101 -5.39 -45.51 -25.87
CA THR A 101 -5.20 -44.23 -26.58
C THR A 101 -5.46 -43.02 -25.69
N GLU A 102 -6.47 -43.08 -24.83
CA GLU A 102 -6.78 -42.01 -23.87
C GLU A 102 -5.69 -41.87 -22.80
N TRP A 103 -5.16 -43.00 -22.31
CA TRP A 103 -4.05 -43.02 -21.36
C TRP A 103 -2.78 -42.42 -21.97
N GLN A 104 -2.41 -42.84 -23.19
CA GLN A 104 -1.25 -42.28 -23.91
C GLN A 104 -1.40 -40.78 -24.15
N ALA A 105 -2.57 -40.32 -24.60
CA ALA A 105 -2.85 -38.88 -24.79
C ALA A 105 -2.79 -38.09 -23.47
N ALA A 106 -3.29 -38.66 -22.38
CA ALA A 106 -3.22 -38.05 -21.05
C ALA A 106 -1.76 -37.97 -20.55
N GLN A 107 -0.94 -38.98 -20.85
CA GLN A 107 0.48 -39.03 -20.51
C GLN A 107 1.28 -37.97 -21.29
N GLU A 108 1.08 -37.84 -22.59
CA GLU A 108 1.72 -36.79 -23.39
C GLU A 108 1.35 -35.38 -22.90
N ALA A 109 0.08 -35.18 -22.52
CA ALA A 109 -0.38 -33.90 -21.99
C ALA A 109 0.22 -33.61 -20.61
N LEU A 110 0.41 -34.64 -19.77
CA LEU A 110 1.10 -34.53 -18.50
C LEU A 110 2.56 -34.10 -18.70
N GLU A 111 3.27 -34.73 -19.64
CA GLU A 111 4.66 -34.37 -19.97
C GLU A 111 4.79 -32.92 -20.47
N LYS A 112 3.89 -32.47 -21.35
CA LYS A 112 3.83 -31.06 -21.81
C LYS A 112 3.59 -30.11 -20.64
N SER A 113 2.69 -30.46 -19.72
CA SER A 113 2.40 -29.65 -18.51
C SER A 113 3.59 -29.60 -17.54
N PHE A 114 4.33 -30.69 -17.38
CA PHE A 114 5.58 -30.71 -16.61
C PHE A 114 6.69 -29.88 -17.24
N ALA A 115 6.84 -29.95 -18.57
CA ALA A 115 7.82 -29.16 -19.29
C ALA A 115 7.56 -27.65 -19.12
N THR A 116 6.29 -27.23 -19.22
CA THR A 116 5.90 -25.83 -18.97
C THR A 116 6.09 -25.41 -17.52
N LEU A 117 5.76 -26.28 -16.56
CA LEU A 117 5.99 -26.05 -15.13
C LEU A 117 7.48 -25.88 -14.84
N ARG A 118 8.35 -26.77 -15.36
CA ARG A 118 9.81 -26.67 -15.18
C ARG A 118 10.38 -25.40 -15.81
N ARG A 119 9.93 -25.00 -17.00
CA ARG A 119 10.35 -23.74 -17.64
C ARG A 119 9.97 -22.54 -16.77
N LYS A 120 8.76 -22.50 -16.23
CA LYS A 120 8.31 -21.42 -15.35
C LYS A 120 8.99 -21.44 -13.99
N GLU A 121 9.21 -22.62 -13.40
CA GLU A 121 9.97 -22.75 -12.15
C GLU A 121 11.42 -22.31 -12.31
N LYS A 122 12.07 -22.61 -13.45
CA LYS A 122 13.41 -22.13 -13.76
C LYS A 122 13.43 -20.62 -14.01
N ALA A 123 12.50 -20.09 -14.79
CA ALA A 123 12.38 -18.65 -15.04
C ALA A 123 12.08 -17.83 -13.77
N LEU A 124 11.46 -18.46 -12.76
CA LEU A 124 11.12 -17.83 -11.48
C LEU A 124 12.12 -18.16 -10.37
N GLY A 125 13.26 -18.78 -10.69
CA GLY A 125 14.31 -19.10 -9.72
C GLY A 125 13.83 -20.04 -8.60
N VAL A 126 12.80 -20.86 -8.80
CA VAL A 126 12.21 -21.70 -7.74
C VAL A 126 13.22 -22.73 -7.20
N ASN A 127 14.11 -23.22 -8.04
CA ASN A 127 15.20 -24.11 -7.61
C ASN A 127 16.25 -23.34 -6.79
N GLU A 128 16.61 -22.14 -7.24
CA GLU A 128 17.48 -21.22 -6.52
C GLU A 128 16.84 -20.82 -5.17
N GLN A 129 15.51 -20.70 -5.10
CA GLN A 129 14.78 -20.49 -3.85
C GLN A 129 14.83 -21.72 -2.93
N GLN A 130 14.85 -22.95 -3.44
CA GLN A 130 15.03 -24.16 -2.62
C GLN A 130 16.47 -24.26 -2.09
N GLU A 131 17.45 -23.90 -2.90
CA GLU A 131 18.85 -23.78 -2.47
C GLU A 131 19.02 -22.65 -1.46
N LEU A 132 18.37 -21.51 -1.69
CA LEU A 132 18.26 -20.41 -0.76
C LEU A 132 17.57 -20.84 0.53
N GLN A 133 16.53 -21.68 0.49
CA GLN A 133 15.91 -22.24 1.70
C GLN A 133 16.86 -23.16 2.47
N LYS A 134 17.71 -23.93 1.79
CA LYS A 134 18.78 -24.72 2.44
C LYS A 134 19.83 -23.80 3.06
N LEU A 135 20.21 -22.72 2.37
CA LEU A 135 21.10 -21.67 2.86
C LEU A 135 20.50 -20.93 4.06
N ILE A 136 19.22 -20.53 4.02
CA ILE A 136 18.48 -19.88 5.11
C ILE A 136 18.42 -20.79 6.34
N LYS A 137 18.30 -22.10 6.15
CA LYS A 137 18.35 -23.09 7.25
C LYS A 137 19.74 -23.23 7.88
N SER A 138 20.80 -22.73 7.23
CA SER A 138 22.13 -22.72 7.84
C SER A 138 22.15 -21.84 9.09
N GLU A 139 22.97 -22.25 10.08
CA GLU A 139 23.17 -21.50 11.32
C GLU A 139 23.67 -20.07 11.04
N TYR A 140 24.61 -19.92 10.10
CA TYR A 140 25.17 -18.63 9.70
C TYR A 140 24.12 -17.68 9.09
N MET A 141 23.28 -18.14 8.16
CA MET A 141 22.28 -17.27 7.52
C MET A 141 21.20 -16.84 8.51
N ARG A 142 20.75 -17.71 9.42
CA ARG A 142 19.81 -17.31 10.48
C ARG A 142 20.37 -16.16 11.33
N VAL A 143 21.62 -16.29 11.79
CA VAL A 143 22.25 -15.25 12.61
C VAL A 143 22.48 -13.97 11.80
N ARG A 144 22.90 -14.07 10.53
CA ARG A 144 23.11 -12.92 9.63
C ARG A 144 21.81 -12.17 9.30
N VAL A 145 20.74 -12.88 8.94
CA VAL A 145 19.42 -12.28 8.66
C VAL A 145 18.85 -11.63 9.92
N ASN A 146 18.98 -12.26 11.08
CA ASN A 146 18.55 -11.67 12.35
C ASN A 146 19.37 -10.42 12.69
N ALA A 147 20.69 -10.45 12.50
CA ALA A 147 21.55 -9.28 12.70
C ALA A 147 21.15 -8.14 11.75
N HIS A 148 20.87 -8.44 10.47
CA HIS A 148 20.39 -7.47 9.50
C HIS A 148 19.03 -6.87 9.89
N ALA A 149 18.09 -7.70 10.33
CA ALA A 149 16.78 -7.23 10.80
C ALA A 149 16.90 -6.31 12.02
N LEU A 150 17.79 -6.62 12.97
CA LEU A 150 18.08 -5.74 14.11
C LEU A 150 18.79 -4.45 13.68
N LYS A 151 19.72 -4.51 12.71
CA LYS A 151 20.37 -3.33 12.10
C LYS A 151 19.33 -2.39 11.48
N LEU A 152 18.38 -2.94 10.71
CA LEU A 152 17.31 -2.16 10.09
C LEU A 152 16.36 -1.53 11.12
N ARG A 153 15.92 -2.32 12.12
CA ARG A 153 15.10 -1.80 13.23
C ARG A 153 15.82 -0.70 14.00
N LEU A 154 17.12 -0.87 14.24
CA LEU A 154 17.94 0.13 14.91
C LEU A 154 18.00 1.43 14.08
N ARG A 155 18.24 1.34 12.77
CA ARG A 155 18.21 2.50 11.86
C ARG A 155 16.86 3.24 11.92
N GLN A 156 15.75 2.50 11.81
CA GLN A 156 14.41 3.09 11.86
C GLN A 156 14.16 3.81 13.19
N ARG A 157 14.56 3.19 14.30
CA ARG A 157 14.42 3.78 15.64
C ARG A 157 15.30 5.03 15.84
N LEU A 158 16.53 5.01 15.32
CA LEU A 158 17.43 6.17 15.35
C LEU A 158 16.87 7.33 14.52
N ARG A 159 16.35 7.06 13.30
CA ARG A 159 15.66 8.07 12.48
C ARG A 159 14.45 8.65 13.20
N ALA A 160 13.58 7.80 13.74
CA ALA A 160 12.39 8.24 14.47
C ALA A 160 12.75 9.10 15.70
N ARG A 161 13.83 8.76 16.41
CA ARG A 161 14.36 9.58 17.51
C ARG A 161 14.87 10.93 17.01
N LYS A 162 15.64 10.96 15.92
CA LYS A 162 16.14 12.21 15.30
C LYS A 162 14.98 13.14 14.95
N PHE A 163 13.98 12.64 14.22
CA PHE A 163 12.78 13.43 13.90
C PHE A 163 12.06 13.97 15.15
N LYS A 164 11.93 13.16 16.21
CA LYS A 164 11.32 13.62 17.46
C LYS A 164 12.15 14.68 18.19
N MET A 165 13.48 14.57 18.15
CA MET A 165 14.37 15.60 18.68
C MET A 165 14.26 16.90 17.88
N ASP A 166 14.23 16.82 16.56
CA ASP A 166 14.07 17.99 15.70
C ASP A 166 12.71 18.69 15.94
N VAL A 167 11.64 17.91 16.15
CA VAL A 167 10.32 18.43 16.54
C VAL A 167 10.37 19.11 17.92
N LEU A 168 11.03 18.50 18.91
CA LEU A 168 11.24 19.11 20.22
C LEU A 168 12.04 20.41 20.13
N GLU A 169 13.10 20.44 19.33
CA GLU A 169 13.94 21.62 19.13
C GLU A 169 13.17 22.75 18.43
N CYS A 170 12.41 22.43 17.38
CA CYS A 170 11.59 23.40 16.66
C CYS A 170 10.45 23.95 17.52
N THR A 171 9.81 23.11 18.34
CA THR A 171 8.76 23.55 19.28
C THR A 171 9.35 24.40 20.40
N TYR A 172 10.50 24.02 20.96
CA TYR A 172 11.23 24.81 21.95
C TYR A 172 11.64 26.20 21.41
N ARG A 173 12.12 26.26 20.15
CA ARG A 173 12.44 27.54 19.50
C ARG A 173 11.21 28.39 19.17
N ARG A 174 10.06 27.79 18.85
CA ARG A 174 8.82 28.50 18.48
C ARG A 174 7.98 28.94 19.68
N LEU A 175 8.06 28.23 20.80
CA LEU A 175 7.25 28.47 22.00
C LEU A 175 8.20 28.63 23.19
N LEU A 176 8.79 29.82 23.35
CA LEU A 176 9.57 30.14 24.54
C LEU A 176 8.68 30.08 25.78
N ASN A 177 8.89 29.05 26.62
CA ASN A 177 8.42 28.89 28.02
C ASN A 177 7.16 28.06 28.34
N ASP A 178 6.80 27.02 27.58
CA ASP A 178 5.79 26.05 28.05
C ASP A 178 6.39 24.67 28.38
N ALA A 179 7.01 24.56 29.56
CA ALA A 179 7.58 23.31 30.08
C ALA A 179 6.57 22.15 30.14
N LYS A 180 5.28 22.45 30.25
CA LYS A 180 4.18 21.46 30.26
C LYS A 180 3.98 20.76 28.91
N LEU A 181 4.32 21.40 27.79
CA LEU A 181 4.16 20.84 26.44
C LEU A 181 5.33 19.93 26.04
N HIS A 182 6.52 20.14 26.60
CA HIS A 182 7.72 19.36 26.28
C HIS A 182 7.85 18.08 27.13
N ALA A 183 7.30 18.06 28.35
CA ALA A 183 7.40 16.90 29.25
C ALA A 183 6.88 15.56 28.65
N PRO A 184 5.75 15.49 27.92
CA PRO A 184 5.31 14.25 27.27
C PRO A 184 6.27 13.77 26.17
N THR A 185 6.85 14.70 25.42
CA THR A 185 7.74 14.36 24.30
C THR A 185 9.15 14.00 24.80
N GLU A 186 9.67 14.70 25.83
CA GLU A 186 10.91 14.35 26.52
C GLU A 186 10.83 13.00 27.23
N SER A 187 9.73 12.72 27.93
CA SER A 187 9.51 11.42 28.57
C SER A 187 9.41 10.31 27.52
N ALA A 188 8.75 10.55 26.38
CA ALA A 188 8.73 9.59 25.28
C ALA A 188 10.13 9.31 24.71
N VAL A 189 11.01 10.31 24.60
CA VAL A 189 12.41 10.13 24.17
C VAL A 189 13.18 9.30 25.19
N LYS A 190 13.08 9.62 26.48
CA LYS A 190 13.73 8.88 27.58
C LYS A 190 13.27 7.42 27.67
N CYS A 191 11.99 7.14 27.41
CA CYS A 191 11.46 5.77 27.38
C CYS A 191 12.04 4.92 26.24
N TRP A 192 12.48 5.54 25.14
CA TRP A 192 12.95 4.82 23.95
C TRP A 192 14.45 4.52 23.99
N GLU A 193 15.24 5.32 24.71
CA GLU A 193 16.68 5.11 24.91
C GLU A 193 17.07 3.73 25.45
N PRO A 194 16.44 3.17 26.49
CA PRO A 194 16.74 1.81 26.95
C PRO A 194 16.34 0.75 25.93
N THR A 195 15.37 1.02 25.06
CA THR A 195 14.93 0.07 24.02
C THR A 195 15.93 0.05 22.87
N ILE A 196 16.42 1.22 22.44
CA ILE A 196 17.41 1.36 21.37
C ILE A 196 18.76 0.76 21.78
N THR A 197 19.20 1.00 23.02
CA THR A 197 20.42 0.40 23.57
C THR A 197 20.33 -1.12 23.69
N LYS A 198 19.16 -1.66 24.07
CA LYS A 198 18.89 -3.11 24.04
C LYS A 198 19.05 -3.69 22.64
N ILE A 199 18.40 -3.10 21.64
CA ILE A 199 18.49 -3.54 20.23
C ILE A 199 19.96 -3.50 19.74
N ALA A 200 20.70 -2.44 20.07
CA ALA A 200 22.12 -2.33 19.71
C ALA A 200 22.97 -3.41 20.41
N SER A 201 22.68 -3.72 21.68
CA SER A 201 23.38 -4.78 22.41
C SER A 201 23.12 -6.18 21.83
N GLU A 202 21.88 -6.45 21.43
CA GLU A 202 21.48 -7.71 20.78
C GLU A 202 22.11 -7.85 19.40
N TYR A 203 22.14 -6.76 18.62
CA TYR A 203 22.84 -6.70 17.34
C TYR A 203 24.34 -7.02 17.49
N ASN A 204 25.01 -6.38 18.46
CA ASN A 204 26.43 -6.60 18.72
C ASN A 204 26.73 -8.04 19.16
N LYS A 205 25.82 -8.68 19.94
CA LYS A 205 25.92 -10.10 20.29
C LYS A 205 25.89 -10.98 19.04
N LEU A 206 24.92 -10.77 18.14
CA LEU A 206 24.82 -11.52 16.88
C LEU A 206 26.03 -11.29 15.97
N CYS A 207 26.58 -10.07 15.92
CA CYS A 207 27.83 -9.80 15.19
C CYS A 207 29.01 -10.59 15.76
N GLY A 208 29.11 -10.70 17.10
CA GLY A 208 30.09 -11.56 17.77
C GLY A 208 29.91 -13.04 17.42
N ASP A 209 28.68 -13.52 17.33
CA ASP A 209 28.38 -14.90 16.94
C ASP A 209 28.73 -15.17 15.46
N ILE A 210 28.50 -14.20 14.56
CA ILE A 210 28.95 -14.28 13.17
C ILE A 210 30.47 -14.38 13.09
N VAL A 211 31.22 -13.59 13.87
CA VAL A 211 32.69 -13.69 13.91
C VAL A 211 33.15 -15.06 14.40
N LYS A 212 32.48 -15.65 15.40
CA LYS A 212 32.78 -17.02 15.86
C LYS A 212 32.52 -18.05 14.76
N LEU A 213 31.41 -17.94 14.02
CA LEU A 213 31.08 -18.86 12.93
C LEU A 213 32.06 -18.76 11.75
N VAL A 214 32.55 -17.54 11.44
CA VAL A 214 33.58 -17.31 10.43
C VAL A 214 34.92 -17.92 10.87
N ARG A 215 35.33 -17.71 12.13
CA ARG A 215 36.55 -18.34 12.69
C ARG A 215 36.48 -19.87 12.73
N ALA A 216 35.29 -20.43 12.92
CA ALA A 216 35.04 -21.86 12.93
C ALA A 216 35.03 -22.51 11.52
N GLY A 217 35.22 -21.73 10.44
CA GLY A 217 35.25 -22.26 9.08
C GLY A 217 33.91 -22.78 8.54
N LYS A 218 32.78 -22.45 9.21
CA LYS A 218 31.43 -22.85 8.80
C LYS A 218 30.85 -21.99 7.66
N VAL A 219 31.68 -21.18 7.00
CA VAL A 219 31.28 -20.13 6.05
C VAL A 219 32.20 -20.19 4.83
N HIS A 220 31.70 -19.82 3.65
CA HIS A 220 32.49 -19.73 2.42
C HIS A 220 33.64 -18.72 2.56
N ALA A 221 34.76 -19.02 1.90
CA ALA A 221 35.94 -18.16 1.92
C ALA A 221 35.61 -16.77 1.34
N GLY A 222 36.01 -15.71 2.04
CA GLY A 222 35.81 -14.31 1.60
C GLY A 222 34.68 -13.54 2.30
N VAL A 223 33.90 -14.17 3.19
CA VAL A 223 32.86 -13.45 3.93
C VAL A 223 33.43 -12.46 4.94
N ARG A 224 33.09 -11.19 4.77
CA ARG A 224 33.38 -10.13 5.74
C ARG A 224 32.34 -10.10 6.87
N ALA A 225 32.80 -10.08 8.11
CA ALA A 225 31.92 -9.95 9.27
C ALA A 225 31.31 -8.54 9.36
N PRO A 226 30.05 -8.39 9.84
CA PRO A 226 29.44 -7.09 10.08
C PRO A 226 30.21 -6.28 11.13
N LEU A 227 30.19 -4.95 10.99
CA LEU A 227 30.83 -4.02 11.91
C LEU A 227 30.01 -3.89 13.21
N ILE A 228 30.69 -4.03 14.35
CA ILE A 228 30.11 -3.87 15.69
C ILE A 228 29.91 -2.38 15.97
N ILE A 229 28.78 -2.02 16.58
CA ILE A 229 28.49 -0.64 16.96
C ILE A 229 29.07 -0.36 18.35
N PRO A 230 29.97 0.61 18.52
CA PRO A 230 30.53 0.92 19.83
C PRO A 230 29.45 1.43 20.80
N PRO A 231 29.30 0.85 22.01
CA PRO A 231 28.19 1.11 22.93
C PRO A 231 28.14 2.56 23.48
N GLY A 232 29.23 3.32 23.35
CA GLY A 232 29.32 4.72 23.78
C GLY A 232 29.12 5.77 22.69
N ARG A 233 29.13 5.38 21.40
CA ARG A 233 28.92 6.32 20.27
C ARG A 233 27.57 6.15 19.59
N LEU A 234 26.66 5.37 20.16
CA LEU A 234 25.33 5.11 19.58
C LEU A 234 24.52 6.40 19.29
N TRP A 235 24.77 7.44 20.07
CA TRP A 235 24.09 8.73 19.96
C TRP A 235 24.87 9.78 19.16
N GLN A 236 26.13 9.48 18.81
CA GLN A 236 27.01 10.32 18.00
C GLN A 236 27.07 9.82 16.54
N LEU A 237 26.26 8.83 16.17
CA LEU A 237 26.19 8.28 14.84
C LEU A 237 25.44 9.22 13.89
N ASP A 238 26.19 9.93 13.05
CA ASP A 238 25.71 10.65 11.87
C ASP A 238 25.36 9.71 10.68
N MET A 239 24.66 10.24 9.67
CA MET A 239 24.16 9.52 8.49
C MET A 239 25.26 8.83 7.66
N ASP A 240 26.51 9.26 7.80
CA ASP A 240 27.67 8.73 7.06
C ASP A 240 28.38 7.56 7.78
N ASN A 241 27.85 7.10 8.91
CA ASN A 241 28.47 5.99 9.62
C ASN A 241 28.17 4.64 8.97
N ALA A 242 29.12 3.70 9.07
CA ALA A 242 29.06 2.34 8.52
C ALA A 242 27.83 1.49 8.92
N ILE A 243 26.98 1.98 9.84
CA ILE A 243 25.64 1.43 10.06
C ILE A 243 24.76 1.64 8.83
N PHE A 244 24.97 2.65 8.00
CA PHE A 244 24.17 2.95 6.81
C PHE A 244 24.72 2.35 5.51
N GLU A 245 25.97 1.89 5.49
CA GLU A 245 26.52 1.10 4.39
C GLU A 245 25.95 -0.33 4.42
N ASP A 246 25.29 -0.74 3.34
CA ASP A 246 24.90 -2.14 3.11
C ASP A 246 25.86 -2.76 2.09
N VAL A 247 26.84 -3.50 2.60
CA VAL A 247 27.72 -4.30 1.75
C VAL A 247 27.01 -5.61 1.40
N GLY A 248 26.57 -5.72 0.15
CA GLY A 248 26.20 -6.98 -0.51
C GLY A 248 24.77 -7.46 -0.31
N SER A 249 23.79 -6.67 -0.77
CA SER A 249 22.42 -7.17 -0.96
C SER A 249 21.75 -6.62 -2.22
N ASP A 250 22.55 -6.27 -3.23
CA ASP A 250 22.08 -5.79 -4.53
C ASP A 250 22.85 -6.56 -5.61
N ASP A 251 22.65 -7.88 -5.65
CA ASP A 251 23.20 -8.80 -6.67
C ASP A 251 22.08 -9.52 -7.44
N HIS A 252 20.88 -8.94 -7.47
CA HIS A 252 19.83 -9.34 -8.40
C HIS A 252 19.20 -8.08 -8.94
N ASP A 253 19.73 -7.61 -10.08
CA ASP A 253 18.94 -7.10 -11.21
C ASP A 253 19.84 -6.45 -12.28
N ASP A 254 20.80 -7.22 -12.81
CA ASP A 254 21.63 -6.84 -13.98
C ASP A 254 20.88 -7.05 -15.33
N ASP A 255 19.53 -7.12 -15.31
CA ASP A 255 18.66 -7.22 -16.50
C ASP A 255 17.57 -6.12 -16.53
N TYR A 256 17.82 -4.98 -15.87
CA TYR A 256 16.91 -3.82 -15.85
C TYR A 256 17.44 -2.60 -16.62
N ASN A 257 18.40 -2.79 -17.53
CA ASN A 257 19.11 -1.67 -18.16
C ASN A 257 18.65 -1.23 -19.55
N ASP A 258 17.64 -1.87 -20.18
CA ASP A 258 17.35 -1.53 -21.60
C ASP A 258 16.12 -0.67 -21.87
N TRP A 259 15.20 -0.43 -20.92
CA TRP A 259 14.31 0.76 -20.94
C TRP A 259 13.52 0.84 -19.62
N LEU A 260 14.05 1.53 -18.61
CA LEU A 260 13.27 1.82 -17.41
C LEU A 260 12.09 2.75 -17.79
N PRO A 261 10.87 2.48 -17.30
CA PRO A 261 9.71 3.30 -17.63
C PRO A 261 9.92 4.77 -17.26
N LEU A 262 9.42 5.69 -18.09
CA LEU A 262 9.57 7.12 -17.87
C LEU A 262 8.98 7.58 -16.53
N TRP A 263 7.90 6.96 -16.06
CA TRP A 263 7.33 7.23 -14.72
C TRP A 263 8.27 6.88 -13.56
N LEU A 264 9.30 6.06 -13.80
CA LEU A 264 10.30 5.68 -12.81
C LEU A 264 11.59 6.52 -12.91
N CYS A 265 11.96 6.97 -14.12
CA CYS A 265 13.23 7.67 -14.36
C CYS A 265 13.13 9.19 -14.51
N ASP A 266 12.02 9.72 -15.01
CA ASP A 266 11.87 11.16 -15.24
C ASP A 266 11.09 11.79 -14.08
N GLU A 267 11.80 12.57 -13.25
CA GLU A 267 11.23 13.32 -12.12
C GLU A 267 10.07 14.22 -12.56
N LYS A 268 10.12 14.78 -13.78
CA LYS A 268 9.04 15.63 -14.30
C LYS A 268 7.81 14.81 -14.65
N VAL A 269 7.98 13.56 -15.09
CA VAL A 269 6.86 12.64 -15.37
C VAL A 269 6.23 12.21 -14.05
N TRP A 270 7.03 11.86 -13.03
CA TRP A 270 6.50 11.52 -11.71
C TRP A 270 5.77 12.68 -11.04
N ALA A 271 6.39 13.87 -11.03
CA ALA A 271 5.76 15.08 -10.51
C ALA A 271 4.48 15.44 -11.30
N GLY A 272 4.50 15.26 -12.63
CA GLY A 272 3.34 15.46 -13.49
C GLY A 272 2.20 14.48 -13.20
N ILE A 273 2.49 13.19 -13.04
CA ILE A 273 1.49 12.16 -12.70
C ILE A 273 0.85 12.49 -11.35
N LYS A 274 1.68 12.83 -10.35
CA LYS A 274 1.19 13.21 -9.03
C LYS A 274 0.26 14.44 -9.10
N ALA A 275 0.69 15.51 -9.77
CA ALA A 275 -0.11 16.72 -9.93
C ALA A 275 -1.41 16.45 -10.70
N LEU A 276 -1.38 15.57 -11.71
CA LEU A 276 -2.57 15.16 -12.46
C LEU A 276 -3.57 14.40 -11.57
N LEU A 277 -3.09 13.45 -10.76
CA LEU A 277 -3.96 12.68 -9.85
C LEU A 277 -4.53 13.55 -8.72
N GLU A 278 -3.72 14.44 -8.14
CA GLU A 278 -4.20 15.38 -7.11
C GLU A 278 -5.18 16.41 -7.68
N LEU A 279 -5.02 16.80 -8.96
CA LEU A 279 -5.99 17.62 -9.67
C LEU A 279 -7.32 16.88 -9.88
N ASP A 280 -7.29 15.66 -10.42
CA ASP A 280 -8.47 14.82 -10.62
C ASP A 280 -9.21 14.61 -9.28
N GLN A 281 -8.47 14.34 -8.19
CA GLN A 281 -9.04 14.20 -6.84
C GLN A 281 -9.68 15.50 -6.35
N ALA A 282 -9.03 16.66 -6.53
CA ALA A 282 -9.59 17.95 -6.11
C ALA A 282 -10.89 18.28 -6.85
N GLU A 283 -10.99 17.93 -8.14
CA GLU A 283 -12.21 18.10 -8.93
C GLU A 283 -13.33 17.14 -8.48
N GLU A 284 -13.00 15.89 -8.17
CA GLU A 284 -13.96 14.94 -7.61
C GLU A 284 -14.47 15.37 -6.23
N GLU A 285 -13.58 15.82 -5.34
CA GLU A 285 -13.95 16.30 -4.01
C GLU A 285 -14.83 17.57 -4.07
N GLU A 286 -14.55 18.49 -5.01
CA GLU A 286 -15.40 19.66 -5.25
C GLU A 286 -16.80 19.23 -5.71
N ALA A 287 -16.88 18.30 -6.66
CA ALA A 287 -18.16 17.77 -7.14
C ALA A 287 -18.93 17.03 -6.03
N GLN A 288 -18.23 16.26 -5.20
CA GLN A 288 -18.83 15.59 -4.04
C GLN A 288 -19.35 16.59 -3.03
N LEU A 289 -18.59 17.62 -2.68
CA LEU A 289 -19.01 18.65 -1.74
C LEU A 289 -20.26 19.39 -2.24
N CYS A 290 -20.33 19.70 -3.54
CA CYS A 290 -21.53 20.28 -4.16
C CYS A 290 -22.75 19.36 -4.00
N ARG A 291 -22.61 18.05 -4.24
CA ARG A 291 -23.69 17.07 -4.04
C ARG A 291 -24.14 17.01 -2.57
N GLU A 292 -23.19 17.01 -1.63
CA GLU A 292 -23.49 16.99 -0.19
C GLU A 292 -24.23 18.26 0.25
N ILE A 293 -23.82 19.44 -0.23
CA ILE A 293 -24.51 20.71 0.03
C ILE A 293 -25.93 20.69 -0.53
N MET A 294 -26.12 20.23 -1.77
CA MET A 294 -27.45 20.11 -2.38
C MET A 294 -28.33 19.13 -1.60
N ALA A 295 -27.78 17.99 -1.17
CA ALA A 295 -28.51 17.02 -0.35
C ALA A 295 -28.97 17.63 0.98
N LEU A 296 -28.10 18.41 1.66
CA LEU A 296 -28.47 19.12 2.88
C LEU A 296 -29.61 20.12 2.63
N GLN A 297 -29.55 20.89 1.55
CA GLN A 297 -30.61 21.84 1.18
C GLN A 297 -31.94 21.16 0.91
N VAL A 298 -31.92 20.05 0.15
CA VAL A 298 -33.13 19.24 -0.11
C VAL A 298 -33.71 18.74 1.20
N TRP A 299 -32.87 18.17 2.07
CA TRP A 299 -33.31 17.65 3.37
C TRP A 299 -33.97 18.74 4.23
N PHE A 300 -33.34 19.91 4.41
CA PHE A 300 -33.96 21.02 5.14
C PHE A 300 -35.29 21.48 4.52
N SER A 301 -35.38 21.48 3.19
CA SER A 301 -36.62 21.84 2.49
C SER A 301 -37.74 20.81 2.74
N GLU A 302 -37.41 19.53 2.83
CA GLU A 302 -38.36 18.45 3.10
C GLU A 302 -38.84 18.49 4.55
N GLU A 303 -37.91 18.68 5.50
CA GLU A 303 -38.24 18.85 6.91
C GLU A 303 -39.15 20.07 7.13
N TRP A 304 -38.90 21.19 6.42
CA TRP A 304 -39.75 22.39 6.52
C TRP A 304 -41.15 22.22 5.93
N LYS A 305 -41.33 21.37 4.90
CA LYS A 305 -42.65 21.10 4.31
C LYS A 305 -43.60 20.46 5.33
N ILE A 306 -43.09 19.68 6.29
CA ILE A 306 -43.90 18.99 7.30
C ILE A 306 -44.69 20.00 8.17
N PRO A 307 -44.07 20.90 8.95
CA PRO A 307 -44.78 21.89 9.75
C PRO A 307 -45.56 22.88 8.88
N TYR A 308 -45.04 23.27 7.71
CA TYR A 308 -45.75 24.16 6.79
C TYR A 308 -47.09 23.57 6.32
N SER A 309 -47.13 22.26 6.02
CA SER A 309 -48.37 21.57 5.64
C SER A 309 -49.41 21.55 6.77
N VAL A 310 -48.97 21.46 8.04
CA VAL A 310 -49.86 21.50 9.21
C VAL A 310 -50.43 22.90 9.41
N LEU A 311 -49.62 23.95 9.22
CA LEU A 311 -50.07 25.34 9.27
C LEU A 311 -51.11 25.62 8.16
N GLN A 312 -50.88 25.15 6.94
CA GLN A 312 -51.85 25.29 5.84
C GLN A 312 -53.19 24.59 6.13
N ARG A 313 -53.16 23.40 6.74
CA ARG A 313 -54.40 22.69 7.15
C ARG A 313 -55.18 23.44 8.24
N ARG A 314 -54.50 24.13 9.16
CA ARG A 314 -55.16 24.96 10.20
C ARG A 314 -55.75 26.25 9.63
N VAL A 315 -55.09 26.86 8.64
CA VAL A 315 -55.57 28.11 7.99
C VAL A 315 -56.71 27.84 7.00
N LEU A 316 -56.87 26.61 6.49
CA LEU A 316 -57.99 26.21 5.61
C LEU A 316 -59.24 25.72 6.35
N CYS A 317 -59.30 25.86 7.68
CA CYS A 317 -60.54 25.67 8.43
C CYS A 317 -60.88 26.85 9.37
N PRO A 318 -61.30 28.00 8.83
CA PRO A 318 -62.19 28.92 9.51
C PRO A 318 -63.56 28.82 8.82
N SER A 319 -64.30 27.75 9.07
CA SER A 319 -65.75 27.72 8.82
C SER A 319 -66.49 28.55 9.87
N SER A 320 -66.15 29.82 9.95
CA SER A 320 -66.97 30.87 10.53
C SER A 320 -66.32 32.22 10.24
N LEU A 321 -66.62 32.83 9.10
CA LEU A 321 -66.92 34.26 8.95
C LEU A 321 -67.15 34.58 7.47
N LYS A 322 -68.26 35.27 7.22
CA LYS A 322 -68.91 35.56 5.94
C LYS A 322 -67.97 36.20 4.91
N PRO A 323 -68.23 36.00 3.59
CA PRO A 323 -67.51 36.72 2.56
C PRO A 323 -68.06 38.15 2.42
N PRO A 324 -67.21 39.12 2.06
CA PRO A 324 -67.69 40.17 1.18
C PRO A 324 -66.85 40.32 -0.10
N ALA A 325 -67.62 40.35 -1.19
CA ALA A 325 -67.48 41.16 -2.39
C ALA A 325 -66.22 41.04 -3.27
N LYS A 326 -66.48 40.52 -4.47
CA LYS A 326 -65.72 40.78 -5.70
C LYS A 326 -65.53 42.30 -5.89
N SER A 327 -64.32 42.72 -6.23
CA SER A 327 -64.11 43.94 -7.03
C SER A 327 -62.79 43.84 -7.80
N THR A 328 -62.96 43.55 -9.09
CA THR A 328 -62.26 44.08 -10.27
C THR A 328 -60.84 44.65 -10.16
N ALA A 329 -59.97 44.09 -11.03
CA ALA A 329 -58.99 44.77 -11.92
C ALA A 329 -57.90 45.64 -11.25
N VAL A 330 -56.64 45.62 -11.68
CA VAL A 330 -56.15 46.00 -13.01
C VAL A 330 -54.73 45.45 -13.18
N ILE A 331 -54.47 44.88 -14.36
CA ILE A 331 -53.15 44.57 -14.92
C ILE A 331 -52.59 45.84 -15.57
N CYS A 332 -51.28 46.07 -15.40
CA CYS A 332 -50.34 46.91 -16.18
C CYS A 332 -49.44 47.74 -15.22
N SER A 333 -48.12 47.82 -15.38
CA SER A 333 -47.22 47.51 -16.50
C SER A 333 -45.85 47.07 -16.00
#